data_AF-A0AA37XJQ4-F1
#
_entry.id   AF-A0AA37XJQ4-F1
#
_cell.length_a   1.000
_cell.length_b   1.000
_cell.length_c   1.000
_cell.angle_alpha   90.00
_cell.angle_beta   90.00
_cell.angle_gamma   90.00
#
_symmetry.space_group_name_H-M   'P 1'
#
loop_
_entity.id
_entity.type
_entity.pdbx_description
1 polymer ?
#
loop_
_entity_poly.entity_id
_entity_poly.type
_entity_poly.pdbx_seq_one_letter_code
_entity_poly.pdbx_strand_id
1 'polypeptide(L)' 'MDAEIFACSSSEADQNLENKSVDVLLLGPQVRFMKGDFEKRLSPKGIPLDVINMSDYGMMNGENVLQQAENLMG' A
#
# COMPACT_ATOMS: atom_id res chain seq x y z
N MET A 1 -10.53 10.31 -10.92
CA MET A 1 -9.37 10.67 -10.07
C MET A 1 -8.15 10.19 -10.82
N ASP A 2 -7.14 11.03 -11.05
CA ASP A 2 -5.88 10.55 -11.60
C ASP A 2 -5.07 9.94 -10.45
N ALA A 3 -4.74 8.66 -10.57
CA ALA A 3 -3.98 7.92 -9.56
C ALA A 3 -2.69 7.39 -10.18
N GLU A 4 -1.55 7.70 -9.57
CA GLU A 4 -0.27 7.09 -9.92
C GLU A 4 -0.08 5.84 -9.07
N ILE A 5 -0.25 4.67 -9.68
CA ILE A 5 -0.04 3.38 -9.01
C ILE A 5 1.32 2.85 -9.47
N PHE A 6 2.19 2.55 -8.52
CA PHE A 6 3.48 1.93 -8.78
C PHE A 6 3.77 0.84 -7.74
N ALA A 7 4.66 -0.08 -8.09
CA ALA A 7 5.14 -1.13 -7.20
C ALA A 7 6.66 -1.02 -7.06
N CYS A 8 7.16 -1.19 -5.84
CA CYS A 8 8.58 -1.24 -5.54
C CYS A 8 8.87 -2.37 -4.56
N SER A 9 10.15 -2.72 -4.38
CA SER A 9 10.53 -3.64 -3.32
C SER A 9 10.33 -3.02 -1.93
N SER A 10 10.23 -3.85 -0.88
CA SER A 10 10.11 -3.37 0.49
C SER A 10 11.32 -2.54 0.95
N SER A 11 12.51 -2.81 0.39
CA SER A 11 13.73 -2.04 0.65
C SER A 11 13.69 -0.64 0.03
N GLU A 12 13.01 -0.47 -1.10
CA GLU A 12 12.87 0.82 -1.78
C GLU A 12 11.67 1.64 -1.28
N ALA A 13 10.80 1.03 -0.46
CA ALA A 13 9.59 1.68 0.01
C ALA A 13 9.89 2.96 0.80
N ASP A 14 10.88 2.94 1.70
CA ASP A 14 11.28 4.13 2.47
C ASP A 14 11.71 5.28 1.54
N GLN A 15 12.57 4.98 0.55
CA GLN A 15 13.05 5.96 -0.41
C GLN A 15 11.92 6.51 -1.30
N ASN A 16 10.95 5.68 -1.68
CA ASN A 16 9.79 6.15 -2.45
C ASN A 16 8.85 7.02 -1.59
N LEU A 17 8.65 6.65 -0.32
CA LEU A 17 7.86 7.45 0.64
C LEU A 17 8.52 8.80 1.00
N GLU A 18 9.80 8.99 0.69
CA GLU A 18 10.52 10.26 0.86
C GLU A 18 10.55 11.08 -0.43
N ASN A 19 10.72 10.43 -1.59
CA ASN A 19 10.84 11.11 -2.87
C ASN A 19 9.50 11.37 -3.57
N LYS A 20 8.45 10.64 -3.20
CA LYS A 20 7.11 10.75 -3.78
C LYS A 20 6.08 11.06 -2.70
N SER A 21 5.02 11.78 -3.09
CA SER A 21 3.80 11.87 -2.28
C SER A 21 3.05 10.56 -2.42
N VAL A 22 2.91 9.83 -1.31
CA VAL A 22 2.18 8.57 -1.27
C VAL A 22 1.01 8.74 -0.32
N ASP A 23 -0.20 8.64 -0.83
CA ASP A 23 -1.42 8.82 -0.05
C ASP A 23 -1.90 7.52 0.59
N VAL A 24 -1.53 6.36 0.03
CA VAL A 24 -1.88 5.04 0.55
C VAL A 24 -0.81 4.01 0.20
N LEU A 25 -0.52 3.08 1.11
CA LEU A 25 0.39 1.97 0.86
C LEU A 25 -0.36 0.63 0.99
N LEU A 26 -0.29 -0.18 -0.06
CA LEU A 26 -0.81 -1.54 -0.05
C LEU A 26 0.32 -2.57 -0.08
N LEU A 27 0.32 -3.47 0.90
CA LEU A 27 1.29 -4.56 0.98
C LEU A 27 0.76 -5.80 0.26
N GLY A 28 1.61 -6.44 -0.53
CA GLY A 28 1.28 -7.75 -1.10
C GLY A 28 1.04 -8.80 0.01
N PRO A 29 0.17 -9.80 -0.22
CA PRO A 29 -0.18 -10.81 0.77
C PRO A 29 1.04 -11.62 1.26
N GLN A 30 2.05 -11.76 0.40
CA GLN A 30 3.31 -12.46 0.70
C GLN A 30 4.15 -11.77 1.78
N VAL A 31 4.02 -10.45 1.93
CA VAL A 31 4.80 -9.63 2.87
C VAL A 31 3.95 -9.09 4.02
N ARG A 32 2.80 -9.71 4.29
CA ARG A 32 1.87 -9.34 5.38
C ARG A 32 2.56 -9.18 6.74
N PHE A 33 3.58 -9.99 7.01
CA PHE A 33 4.34 -9.92 8.28
C PHE A 33 5.02 -8.56 8.49
N MET A 34 5.35 -7.84 7.40
CA MET A 34 5.95 -6.51 7.46
C MET A 34 4.95 -5.40 7.79
N LYS A 35 3.64 -5.69 7.84
CA LYS A 35 2.59 -4.70 8.14
C LYS A 35 2.91 -3.91 9.41
N GLY A 36 3.25 -4.59 10.49
CA GLY A 36 3.52 -3.94 11.77
C GLY A 36 4.74 -3.02 11.75
N ASP A 37 5.75 -3.34 10.94
CA ASP A 37 6.93 -2.49 10.79
C ASP A 37 6.64 -1.25 9.96
N PHE A 38 5.93 -1.41 8.84
CA PHE A 38 5.53 -0.28 8.00
C PHE A 38 4.50 0.62 8.70
N GLU A 39 3.54 0.05 9.42
CA GLU A 39 2.51 0.80 10.15
C GLU A 39 3.14 1.75 11.19
N LYS A 40 4.21 1.32 11.88
CA LYS A 40 4.99 2.18 12.79
C LYS A 40 5.73 3.29 12.05
N ARG A 41 6.27 3.01 10.85
CA ARG A 41 6.99 3.98 10.02
C ARG A 41 6.06 5.01 9.38
N LEU A 42 4.85 4.61 9.02
CA LEU A 42 3.84 5.43 8.34
C LEU A 42 2.92 6.19 9.28
N SER A 43 2.70 5.70 10.50
CA SER A 43 1.95 6.41 11.56
C SER A 43 2.35 7.88 11.71
N PRO A 44 3.65 8.26 11.80
CA PRO A 44 4.03 9.68 11.89
C PRO A 44 3.77 10.48 10.61
N LYS A 45 3.66 9.82 9.44
CA LYS A 45 3.31 10.46 8.16
C LYS A 45 1.80 10.55 7.93
N GLY A 46 1.00 9.85 8.73
CA GLY A 46 -0.46 9.76 8.56
C GLY A 46 -0.89 8.98 7.32
N ILE A 47 -0.01 8.17 6.74
CA ILE A 47 -0.31 7.41 5.52
C ILE A 47 -0.98 6.08 5.93
N PRO A 48 -2.22 5.81 5.49
CA PRO A 48 -2.88 4.55 5.75
C PRO A 48 -2.19 3.40 5.02
N LEU A 49 -2.16 2.25 5.69
CA LEU A 49 -1.57 1.04 5.16
C LEU A 49 -2.45 -0.17 5.43
N ASP A 50 -2.58 -1.00 4.41
CA ASP A 50 -3.26 -2.29 4.51
C ASP A 50 -2.60 -3.35 3.63
N VAL A 51 -3.04 -4.59 3.79
CA VAL A 51 -2.57 -5.73 3.01
C VAL A 51 -3.62 -6.07 1.96
N ILE A 52 -3.18 -6.24 0.72
CA ILE A 52 -4.04 -6.65 -0.38
C ILE A 52 -4.60 -8.05 -0.05
N ASN A 53 -5.91 -8.20 -0.20
CA ASN A 53 -6.54 -9.50 -0.04
C ASN A 53 -5.90 -10.53 -0.99
N MET A 54 -5.53 -11.70 -0.46
CA MET A 54 -4.88 -12.75 -1.24
C MET A 54 -5.76 -13.24 -2.40
N SER A 55 -7.08 -13.25 -2.23
CA SER A 55 -8.02 -13.60 -3.30
C SER A 55 -7.98 -12.57 -4.43
N ASP A 56 -8.08 -11.28 -4.11
CA ASP A 56 -8.05 -10.21 -5.12
C ASP A 56 -6.69 -10.14 -5.81
N TYR A 57 -5.59 -10.31 -5.06
CA TYR A 57 -4.24 -10.38 -5.62
C TYR A 57 -4.07 -11.57 -6.58
N GLY A 58 -4.55 -12.76 -6.18
CA GLY A 58 -4.45 -13.98 -6.99
C GLY A 58 -5.34 -13.96 -8.24
N MET A 59 -6.49 -13.30 -8.15
CA MET A 59 -7.41 -13.13 -9.29
C MET A 59 -7.08 -11.91 -10.15
N MET A 60 -6.00 -11.16 -9.81
CA MET A 60 -5.63 -9.90 -10.46
C MET A 60 -6.79 -8.89 -10.51
N ASN A 61 -7.61 -8.87 -9.46
CA ASN A 61 -8.79 -8.02 -9.37
C ASN A 61 -8.40 -6.59 -8.97
N GLY A 62 -7.83 -5.84 -9.91
CA GLY A 62 -7.35 -4.49 -9.68
C GLY A 62 -8.44 -3.49 -9.23
N GLU A 63 -9.69 -3.72 -9.62
CA GLU A 63 -10.82 -2.87 -9.23
C GLU A 63 -11.08 -2.95 -7.72
N ASN A 64 -11.14 -4.16 -7.16
CA ASN A 64 -11.27 -4.34 -5.71
C ASN A 64 -10.06 -3.79 -4.94
N VAL A 65 -8.85 -3.97 -5.48
CA VAL A 65 -7.62 -3.47 -4.85
C VAL A 65 -7.60 -1.94 -4.83
N LEU A 66 -8.02 -1.30 -5.93
CA LEU A 66 -8.15 0.15 -6.01
C LEU A 66 -9.23 0.66 -5.05
N GLN A 67 -10.40 0.03 -5.02
CA GLN A 67 -11.49 0.38 -4.11
C GLN A 67 -11.06 0.26 -2.64
N GLN A 68 -10.27 -0.77 -2.30
CA GLN A 68 -9.68 -0.92 -0.98
C GLN A 68 -8.76 0.26 -0.64
N ALA A 69 -7.90 0.68 -1.56
CA ALA A 69 -7.06 1.87 -1.39
C ALA A 69 -7.88 3.16 -1.21
N GLU A 70 -8.91 3.38 -2.01
CA GLU A 70 -9.79 4.55 -1.89
C GLU A 70 -10.50 4.59 -0.53
N ASN A 71 -11.04 3.45 -0.08
CA ASN A 71 -11.70 3.35 1.22
C ASN A 71 -10.78 3.64 2.41
N LEU A 72 -9.47 3.43 2.26
CA LEU A 72 -8.47 3.75 3.28
C LEU A 72 -8.13 5.24 3.32
N MET A 73 -8.23 5.94 2.18
CA MET A 73 -7.97 7.37 2.08
C MET A 73 -9.15 8.23 2.57
N GLY A 74 -10.38 7.71 2.49
CA GLY A 74 -11.59 8.35 3.00
C GLY A 74 -12.43 9.01 1.91
#